data_AF-A0A6A3P5V5-F1
#
_entry.id   AF-A0A6A3P5V5-F1
#
_cell.length_a   1.000
_cell.length_b   1.000
_cell.length_c   1.000
_cell.angle_alpha   90.00
_cell.angle_beta   90.00
_cell.angle_gamma   90.00
#
_symmetry.space_group_name_H-M   'P 1'
#
loop_
_entity.id
_entity.type
_entity.pdbx_description
1 polymer ?
#
loop_
_entity_poly.entity_id
_entity_poly.type
_entity_poly.pdbx_seq_one_letter_code
_entity_poly.pdbx_strand_id
1 'polypeptide(L)'
;MGLSECFLPIGDKIYLFRDLVDYVAGQCSASTTTPSTTSSTTEAPTTPAPTTATPVTSCATKTISSLLTDANIDQCASDSGYSFTSGVQPDSEEVAGMCASSACANLLADVEAMGLSECFLPIGDKIYLFRDLVDYVADQCSA
;
A
#
# COMPACT_ATOMS: atom_id res chain seq x y z
N MET A 1 10.61 28.76 -26.84
CA MET A 1 10.70 27.39 -27.37
C MET A 1 10.23 26.45 -26.25
N GLY A 2 8.96 26.50 -25.86
CA GLY A 2 7.88 25.85 -26.61
C GLY A 2 7.75 24.43 -26.04
N LEU A 3 7.15 24.31 -24.85
CA LEU A 3 6.72 23.02 -24.30
C LEU A 3 5.59 22.54 -25.21
N SER A 4 5.95 21.88 -26.31
CA SER A 4 5.01 21.30 -27.24
C SER A 4 4.18 20.29 -26.47
N GLU A 5 2.90 20.62 -26.31
CA GLU A 5 1.87 19.78 -25.76
C GLU A 5 1.97 18.39 -26.40
N CYS A 6 2.23 17.35 -25.60
CA CYS A 6 2.03 15.98 -26.05
C CYS A 6 0.52 15.78 -26.21
N PHE A 7 0.00 16.18 -27.37
CA PHE A 7 -1.35 15.90 -27.79
C PHE A 7 -1.46 14.37 -27.95
N LEU A 8 -2.16 13.71 -27.02
CA LEU A 8 -2.52 12.32 -27.20
C LEU A 8 -3.45 12.24 -28.42
N PRO A 9 -3.10 11.50 -29.48
CA PRO A 9 -4.06 11.19 -30.52
C PRO A 9 -5.05 10.20 -29.90
N ILE A 10 -6.17 10.71 -29.39
CA ILE A 10 -7.35 9.89 -29.10
C ILE A 10 -7.95 9.43 -30.43
N GLY A 11 -7.25 8.49 -31.07
CA GLY A 11 -7.76 7.62 -32.12
C GLY A 11 -7.97 6.25 -31.49
N ASP A 12 -9.21 5.77 -31.57
CA ASP A 12 -9.72 4.55 -30.96
C ASP A 12 -8.68 3.44 -30.69
N LYS A 13 -8.55 3.10 -29.39
CA LYS A 13 -7.87 1.93 -28.80
C LYS A 13 -6.39 2.06 -28.43
N ILE A 14 -6.07 3.01 -27.55
CA ILE A 14 -4.87 2.92 -26.70
C ILE A 14 -5.19 2.21 -25.38
N TYR A 15 -4.53 1.09 -25.12
CA TYR A 15 -4.57 0.41 -23.82
C TYR A 15 -3.48 1.02 -22.96
N LEU A 16 -3.80 2.08 -22.20
CA LEU A 16 -2.87 2.85 -21.37
C LEU A 16 -1.86 2.01 -20.58
N PHE A 17 -2.27 0.84 -20.08
CA PHE A 17 -1.38 -0.07 -19.37
C PHE A 17 -0.34 -0.77 -20.26
N ARG A 18 -0.69 -1.15 -21.49
CA ARG A 18 0.22 -1.86 -22.39
C ARG A 18 1.28 -0.91 -22.93
N ASP A 19 0.86 0.26 -23.39
CA ASP A 19 1.75 1.27 -23.96
C ASP A 19 2.65 1.91 -22.89
N LEU A 20 2.16 2.11 -21.66
CA LEU A 20 2.99 2.59 -20.55
C LEU A 20 4.02 1.54 -20.11
N VAL A 21 3.64 0.27 -20.08
CA VAL A 21 4.56 -0.84 -19.76
C VAL A 21 5.64 -0.98 -20.83
N ASP A 22 5.29 -0.84 -22.12
CA ASP A 22 6.27 -0.89 -23.22
C ASP A 22 7.21 0.34 -23.19
N TYR A 23 6.66 1.54 -22.93
CA TYR A 23 7.46 2.77 -22.77
C TYR A 23 8.44 2.68 -21.59
N VAL A 24 7.99 2.19 -20.43
CA VAL A 24 8.84 2.00 -19.24
C VAL A 24 9.85 0.86 -19.44
N ALA A 25 9.45 -0.23 -20.10
CA ALA A 25 10.35 -1.35 -20.42
C ALA A 25 11.45 -0.94 -21.43
N GLY A 26 11.10 -0.10 -22.41
CA GLY A 26 12.05 0.50 -23.36
C GLY A 26 13.03 1.48 -22.70
N GLN A 27 12.60 2.18 -21.66
CA GLN A 27 13.46 3.08 -20.87
C GLN A 27 14.40 2.33 -19.91
N CYS A 28 14.02 1.13 -19.47
CA CYS A 28 14.80 0.31 -18.54
C CYS A 28 15.77 -0.66 -19.23
N SER A 29 15.77 -0.76 -20.57
CA SER A 29 16.57 -1.75 -21.31
C SER A 29 17.47 -1.15 -22.39
N ALA A 30 18.36 -0.21 -22.04
CA ALA A 30 19.64 -0.01 -22.77
C ALA A 30 20.59 0.99 -22.08
N SER A 31 21.34 0.50 -21.08
CA SER A 31 22.75 0.90 -20.91
C SER A 31 23.50 -0.24 -20.25
N THR A 32 23.86 -1.24 -21.05
CA THR A 32 24.94 -2.16 -20.67
C THR A 32 25.73 -2.56 -21.89
N THR A 33 26.87 -1.90 -22.09
CA THR A 33 27.98 -2.45 -22.87
C THR A 33 28.50 -3.71 -22.17
N THR A 34 28.53 -4.82 -22.91
CA THR A 34 29.16 -6.10 -22.51
C THR A 34 30.68 -5.92 -22.31
N PRO A 35 31.36 -6.80 -21.54
CA PRO A 35 32.08 -7.89 -22.22
C PRO A 35 32.01 -9.27 -21.53
N SER A 36 32.25 -10.30 -22.35
CA SER A 36 32.16 -11.74 -22.12
C SER A 36 33.06 -12.34 -21.02
N THR A 37 32.67 -13.50 -20.46
CA THR A 37 33.24 -14.86 -20.74
C THR A 37 33.18 -15.78 -19.50
N THR A 38 32.91 -17.07 -19.77
CA THR A 38 33.14 -18.31 -18.98
C THR A 38 32.00 -18.90 -18.13
N SER A 39 31.68 -20.15 -18.49
CA SER A 39 30.80 -21.12 -17.85
C SER A 39 31.19 -21.46 -16.41
N SER A 40 30.19 -21.76 -15.57
CA SER A 40 30.23 -22.90 -14.65
C SER A 40 28.82 -23.18 -14.09
N THR A 41 28.41 -24.44 -14.18
CA THR A 41 27.18 -24.99 -13.59
C THR A 41 27.26 -24.94 -12.07
N THR A 42 26.30 -24.30 -11.39
CA THR A 42 26.03 -24.47 -9.95
C THR A 42 24.55 -24.16 -9.71
N GLU A 43 23.90 -25.03 -8.94
CA GLU A 43 22.46 -25.12 -8.65
C GLU A 43 21.70 -23.78 -8.63
N ALA A 44 20.57 -23.78 -9.34
CA ALA A 44 19.58 -22.72 -9.27
C ALA A 44 19.04 -22.61 -7.83
N PRO A 45 19.13 -21.44 -7.17
CA PRO A 45 18.17 -21.12 -6.13
C PRO A 45 16.80 -21.07 -6.81
N THR A 46 15.84 -21.83 -6.34
CA THR A 46 14.43 -21.65 -6.67
C THR A 46 14.03 -20.25 -6.20
N THR A 47 14.22 -19.24 -7.06
CA THR A 47 13.56 -17.94 -6.88
C THR A 47 12.06 -18.24 -6.89
N PRO A 48 11.33 -17.95 -5.79
CA PRO A 48 9.88 -18.09 -5.82
C PRO A 48 9.36 -17.27 -7.00
N ALA A 49 8.50 -17.87 -7.82
CA ALA A 49 7.86 -17.18 -8.93
C ALA A 49 7.32 -15.83 -8.43
N PRO A 50 7.42 -14.74 -9.21
CA PRO A 50 6.82 -13.47 -8.82
C PRO A 50 5.33 -13.74 -8.61
N THR A 51 4.91 -13.74 -7.34
CA THR A 51 3.51 -13.87 -6.96
C THR A 51 2.80 -12.77 -7.72
N THR A 52 1.91 -13.16 -8.66
CA THR A 52 0.99 -12.25 -9.33
C THR A 52 0.43 -11.31 -8.27
N ALA A 53 0.84 -10.04 -8.31
CA ALA A 53 0.31 -9.03 -7.40
C ALA A 53 -1.18 -8.91 -7.72
N THR A 54 -2.01 -9.57 -6.93
CA THR A 54 -3.46 -9.40 -6.98
C THR A 54 -3.71 -7.91 -6.82
N PRO A 55 -4.52 -7.27 -7.68
CA PRO A 55 -4.90 -5.90 -7.44
C PRO A 55 -5.64 -5.86 -6.10
N VAL A 56 -4.98 -5.36 -5.07
CA VAL A 56 -5.61 -5.01 -3.79
C VAL A 56 -6.72 -4.03 -4.13
N THR A 57 -7.94 -4.37 -3.74
CA THR A 57 -9.11 -3.54 -4.03
C THR A 57 -9.23 -2.45 -2.96
N SER A 58 -9.91 -1.35 -3.28
CA SER A 58 -10.18 -0.32 -2.28
C SER A 58 -11.05 -0.88 -1.17
N CYS A 59 -10.78 -0.54 0.09
CA CYS A 59 -11.64 -0.94 1.19
C CYS A 59 -13.09 -0.52 0.93
N ALA A 60 -14.03 -1.39 1.27
CA ALA A 60 -15.44 -1.08 1.10
C ALA A 60 -15.80 0.18 1.89
N THR A 61 -16.50 1.11 1.28
CA THR A 61 -16.93 2.36 1.94
C THR A 61 -17.70 2.08 3.22
N LYS A 62 -18.50 1.01 3.25
CA LYS A 62 -19.20 0.55 4.45
C LYS A 62 -18.25 0.21 5.61
N THR A 63 -17.12 -0.45 5.32
CA THR A 63 -16.10 -0.78 6.32
C THR A 63 -15.46 0.48 6.88
N ILE A 64 -15.08 1.39 6.00
CA ILE A 64 -14.48 2.67 6.39
C ILE A 64 -15.48 3.48 7.21
N SER A 65 -16.76 3.51 6.81
CA SER A 65 -17.81 4.12 7.61
C SER A 65 -17.97 3.45 8.96
N SER A 66 -17.94 2.11 9.04
CA SER A 66 -18.04 1.38 10.31
C SER A 66 -16.90 1.76 11.25
N LEU A 67 -15.66 1.81 10.74
CA LEU A 67 -14.49 2.24 11.48
C LEU A 67 -14.63 3.68 11.97
N LEU A 68 -15.03 4.59 11.06
CA LEU A 68 -15.23 6.02 11.36
C LEU A 68 -16.37 6.29 12.35
N THR A 69 -17.30 5.35 12.51
CA THR A 69 -18.41 5.44 13.47
C THR A 69 -18.21 4.59 14.70
N ASP A 70 -17.05 3.94 14.85
CA ASP A 70 -16.77 3.10 15.98
C ASP A 70 -16.70 3.93 17.27
N ALA A 71 -17.20 3.38 18.38
CA ALA A 71 -17.23 4.09 19.65
C ALA A 71 -15.82 4.41 20.19
N ASN A 72 -14.81 3.65 19.77
CA ASN A 72 -13.43 3.80 20.21
C ASN A 72 -12.62 4.75 19.33
N ILE A 73 -13.11 5.17 18.16
CA ILE A 73 -12.30 5.98 17.22
C ILE A 73 -11.93 7.34 17.78
N ASP A 74 -12.88 8.04 18.42
CA ASP A 74 -12.66 9.39 18.94
C ASP A 74 -11.67 9.37 20.12
N GLN A 75 -11.79 8.36 21.01
CA GLN A 75 -10.85 8.17 22.10
C GLN A 75 -9.48 7.76 21.60
N CYS A 76 -9.43 6.81 20.66
CA CYS A 76 -8.18 6.36 20.06
C CYS A 76 -7.43 7.53 19.40
N ALA A 77 -8.12 8.34 18.58
CA ALA A 77 -7.53 9.50 17.95
C ALA A 77 -7.08 10.57 18.97
N SER A 78 -7.83 10.75 20.06
CA SER A 78 -7.44 11.70 21.12
C SER A 78 -6.24 11.25 21.94
N ASP A 79 -6.13 9.94 22.23
CA ASP A 79 -5.02 9.39 23.02
C ASP A 79 -3.73 9.27 22.18
N SER A 80 -3.87 8.83 20.92
CA SER A 80 -2.73 8.62 20.02
C SER A 80 -2.30 9.87 19.27
N GLY A 81 -3.20 10.84 19.10
CA GLY A 81 -3.00 11.95 18.15
C GLY A 81 -3.22 11.55 16.69
N TYR A 82 -3.44 10.26 16.39
CA TYR A 82 -3.58 9.77 15.03
C TYR A 82 -4.95 10.11 14.43
N SER A 83 -4.92 10.70 13.23
CA SER A 83 -6.14 11.00 12.48
C SER A 83 -6.43 9.89 11.47
N PHE A 84 -7.43 9.05 11.75
CA PHE A 84 -7.85 7.98 10.82
C PHE A 84 -8.35 8.48 9.45
N THR A 85 -8.69 9.77 9.33
CA THR A 85 -9.07 10.40 8.05
C THR A 85 -7.88 10.93 7.25
N SER A 86 -6.70 11.01 7.86
CA SER A 86 -5.47 11.42 7.18
C SER A 86 -5.10 10.47 6.04
N GLY A 87 -5.40 9.17 6.20
CA GLY A 87 -5.04 8.11 5.28
C GLY A 87 -3.53 7.97 5.08
N VAL A 88 -2.75 8.38 6.07
CA VAL A 88 -1.29 8.21 6.11
C VAL A 88 -0.95 7.16 7.17
N GLN A 89 0.18 6.47 7.03
CA GLN A 89 0.62 5.52 8.04
C GLN A 89 0.99 6.27 9.32
N PRO A 90 0.55 5.82 10.50
CA PRO A 90 0.91 6.48 11.76
C PRO A 90 2.41 6.45 11.98
N ASP A 91 2.96 7.53 12.54
CA ASP A 91 4.37 7.57 12.93
C ASP A 91 4.61 6.88 14.28
N SER A 92 5.87 6.70 14.67
CA SER A 92 6.22 5.98 15.89
C SER A 92 5.65 6.59 17.18
N GLU A 93 5.47 7.91 17.25
CA GLU A 93 4.91 8.58 18.44
C GLU A 93 3.39 8.38 18.49
N GLU A 94 2.72 8.48 17.35
CA GLU A 94 1.30 8.16 17.23
C GLU A 94 1.04 6.68 17.59
N VAL A 95 1.84 5.76 17.06
CA VAL A 95 1.74 4.33 17.38
C VAL A 95 1.97 4.06 18.86
N ALA A 96 2.94 4.71 19.50
CA ALA A 96 3.15 4.56 20.95
C ALA A 96 1.90 4.98 21.75
N GLY A 97 1.22 6.06 21.32
CA GLY A 97 -0.06 6.48 21.89
C GLY A 97 -1.18 5.49 21.59
N MET A 98 -1.21 4.89 20.40
CA MET A 98 -2.16 3.82 20.06
C MET A 98 -1.95 2.57 20.94
N CYS A 99 -0.70 2.18 21.18
CA CYS A 99 -0.36 1.04 22.04
C CYS A 99 -0.70 1.27 23.51
N ALA A 100 -0.63 2.52 23.98
CA ALA A 100 -1.00 2.87 25.34
C ALA A 100 -2.52 2.97 25.56
N SER A 101 -3.30 3.13 24.48
CA SER A 101 -4.76 3.28 24.54
C SER A 101 -5.50 1.96 24.32
N SER A 102 -6.28 1.55 25.31
CA SER A 102 -7.18 0.39 25.16
C SER A 102 -8.28 0.64 24.13
N ALA A 103 -8.67 1.91 23.88
CA ALA A 103 -9.62 2.25 22.82
C ALA A 103 -9.05 1.90 21.44
N CYS A 104 -7.79 2.23 21.19
CA CYS A 104 -7.12 1.86 19.93
C CYS A 104 -7.00 0.35 19.76
N ALA A 105 -6.62 -0.38 20.82
CA ALA A 105 -6.55 -1.83 20.79
C ALA A 105 -7.92 -2.48 20.47
N ASN A 106 -9.00 -1.98 21.08
CA ASN A 106 -10.36 -2.46 20.79
C ASN A 106 -10.78 -2.13 19.36
N LEU A 107 -10.49 -0.91 18.88
CA LEU A 107 -10.79 -0.48 17.52
C LEU A 107 -10.14 -1.41 16.48
N LEU A 108 -8.85 -1.74 16.66
CA LEU A 108 -8.13 -2.65 15.77
C LEU A 108 -8.70 -4.07 15.85
N ALA A 109 -9.02 -4.55 17.05
CA ALA A 109 -9.65 -5.86 17.23
C ALA A 109 -11.03 -5.95 16.55
N ASP A 110 -11.82 -4.88 16.58
CA ASP A 110 -13.11 -4.82 15.88
C ASP A 110 -12.93 -4.88 14.35
N VAL A 111 -11.86 -4.26 13.82
CA VAL A 111 -11.51 -4.36 12.39
C VAL A 111 -11.10 -5.78 11.99
N GLU A 112 -10.30 -6.45 12.80
CA GLU A 112 -9.92 -7.84 12.59
C GLU A 112 -11.12 -8.78 12.69
N ALA A 113 -12.01 -8.54 13.66
CA ALA A 113 -13.23 -9.32 13.88
C ALA A 113 -14.23 -9.21 12.71
N MET A 114 -14.16 -8.13 11.91
CA MET A 114 -14.93 -8.02 10.66
C MET A 114 -14.47 -8.99 9.56
N GLY A 115 -13.32 -9.66 9.73
CA GLY A 115 -12.84 -10.70 8.80
C GLY A 115 -12.57 -10.16 7.39
N LEU A 116 -12.05 -8.94 7.31
CA LEU A 116 -11.77 -8.27 6.05
C LEU A 116 -10.49 -8.81 5.43
N SER A 117 -10.44 -8.81 4.10
CA SER A 117 -9.19 -9.02 3.37
C SER A 117 -8.41 -7.72 3.26
N GLU A 118 -7.10 -7.81 3.06
CA GLU A 118 -6.24 -6.65 2.77
C GLU A 118 -6.84 -5.77 1.67
N CYS A 119 -6.86 -4.46 1.93
CA CYS A 119 -7.44 -3.46 1.07
C CYS A 119 -6.75 -2.11 1.28
N PHE A 120 -6.65 -1.32 0.22
CA PHE A 120 -6.11 0.03 0.37
C PHE A 120 -7.22 1.00 0.78
N LEU A 121 -6.92 1.89 1.73
CA LEU A 121 -7.85 2.94 2.12
C LEU A 121 -8.01 3.95 0.95
N PRO A 122 -9.22 4.22 0.45
CA PRO A 122 -9.45 5.22 -0.59
C PRO A 122 -9.41 6.67 -0.06
N ILE A 123 -8.61 6.92 0.97
CA ILE A 123 -8.39 8.23 1.63
C ILE A 123 -6.89 8.48 1.78
N GLY A 124 -6.47 9.75 1.85
CA GLY A 124 -5.06 10.12 2.03
C GLY A 124 -4.11 9.55 0.98
N ASP A 125 -2.99 8.98 1.47
CA ASP A 125 -1.91 8.36 0.69
C ASP A 125 -2.22 6.92 0.25
N LYS A 126 -3.43 6.44 0.51
CA LYS A 126 -3.89 5.12 0.11
C LYS A 126 -3.06 3.97 0.68
N ILE A 127 -2.79 4.06 1.98
CA ILE A 127 -2.13 3.00 2.74
C ILE A 127 -2.96 1.71 2.78
N TYR A 128 -2.29 0.61 3.11
CA TYR A 128 -2.90 -0.70 3.30
C TYR A 128 -3.49 -0.83 4.70
N LEU A 129 -4.75 -1.25 4.80
CA LEU A 129 -5.47 -1.29 6.07
C LEU A 129 -4.81 -2.22 7.08
N PHE A 130 -4.43 -3.43 6.67
CA PHE A 130 -3.81 -4.36 7.61
C PHE A 130 -2.32 -4.09 7.70
N ARG A 131 -1.60 -4.23 6.59
CA ARG A 131 -0.14 -4.14 6.58
C ARG A 131 0.42 -2.84 7.17
N ASP A 132 -0.17 -1.69 6.81
CA ASP A 132 0.42 -0.39 7.16
C ASP A 132 -0.24 0.24 8.41
N LEU A 133 -1.37 -0.30 8.88
CA LEU A 133 -2.07 0.23 10.05
C LEU A 133 -2.28 -0.84 11.13
N VAL A 134 -3.08 -1.88 10.88
CA VAL A 134 -3.40 -2.88 11.92
C VAL A 134 -2.17 -3.69 12.34
N ASP A 135 -1.53 -4.36 11.39
CA ASP A 135 -0.34 -5.19 11.62
C ASP A 135 0.85 -4.34 12.07
N TYR A 136 1.01 -3.15 11.48
CA TYR A 136 2.09 -2.23 11.86
C TYR A 136 1.97 -1.80 13.32
N VAL A 137 0.79 -1.35 13.75
CA VAL A 137 0.55 -0.98 15.15
C VAL A 137 0.72 -2.21 16.05
N ALA A 138 0.16 -3.36 15.69
CA ALA A 138 0.27 -4.59 16.50
C ALA A 138 1.73 -5.05 16.71
N ASP A 139 2.56 -4.99 15.66
CA ASP A 139 3.98 -5.33 15.71
C ASP A 139 4.74 -4.36 16.63
N GLN A 140 4.50 -3.06 16.47
CA GLN A 140 5.12 -2.03 17.31
C GLN A 140 4.66 -2.08 18.77
N CYS A 141 3.41 -2.46 19.05
CA CYS A 141 2.92 -2.62 20.42
C CYS A 141 3.48 -3.87 21.12
N SER A 142 4.02 -4.81 20.35
CA SER A 142 4.60 -6.06 20.85
C SER A 142 6.12 -6.03 20.98
N ALA A 143 6.77 -4.98 20.47
CA ALA A 143 8.21 -4.76 20.46
C ALA A 143 8.72 -4.09 21.75
#